data_AF-E4TY93-F1
#
_entry.id   AF-E4TY93-F1
#
_cell.length_a   1.000
_cell.length_b   1.000
_cell.length_c   1.000
_cell.angle_alpha   90.00
_cell.angle_beta   90.00
_cell.angle_gamma   90.00
#
_symmetry.space_group_name_H-M   'P 1'
#
loop_
_entity.id
_entity.type
_entity.pdbx_description
1 polymer ?
#
loop_
_entity_poly.entity_id
_entity_poly.type
_entity_poly.pdbx_seq_one_letter_code
_entity_poly.pdbx_strand_id
1 'polypeptide(L)'
;MTYSSDAKTDKTYETLLDEVIDKARRKGAKISSWSQSPNKKIVIHVPGKLPIYYLSMDAAADSLIHQYKLISDYRHLYKNVADKGNTSFNTNESHNDQKDILLTQAIYACDAVVQNMDNELSGSTKRKLHDTMDKIISEQNLDHAEFFLLQTALLEHYRDKVNKSSSTQKAKQLQLFTRFLEEVSHSDM
;
A
#
# COMPACT_ATOMS: atom_id res chain seq x y z
N MET A 1 -40.24 -7.22 30.04
CA MET A 1 -40.10 -6.89 28.61
C MET A 1 -39.18 -5.67 28.53
N THR A 2 -37.87 -5.84 28.32
CA THR A 2 -37.18 -5.85 26.99
C THR A 2 -37.24 -4.47 26.32
N TYR A 3 -36.17 -3.78 25.91
CA TYR A 3 -34.82 -4.16 25.51
C TYR A 3 -33.78 -3.07 25.89
N SER A 4 -32.55 -3.55 26.04
CA SER A 4 -31.28 -2.82 26.02
C SER A 4 -30.99 -2.22 24.62
N SER A 5 -29.97 -1.35 24.57
CA SER A 5 -29.23 -0.86 23.37
C SER A 5 -29.82 0.42 22.74
N ASP A 6 -29.07 1.47 22.39
CA ASP A 6 -27.65 1.62 22.08
C ASP A 6 -27.19 3.03 22.43
N ALA A 7 -26.07 3.14 23.17
CA ALA A 7 -25.29 4.35 23.22
C ALA A 7 -24.70 4.57 21.82
N LYS A 8 -25.33 5.46 21.04
CA LYS A 8 -24.82 5.93 19.75
C LYS A 8 -23.38 6.41 19.93
N THR A 9 -22.47 5.63 19.38
CA THR A 9 -21.04 5.87 19.28
C THR A 9 -20.76 7.00 18.28
N ASP A 10 -21.13 8.23 18.64
CA ASP A 10 -20.63 9.45 17.98
C ASP A 10 -19.37 9.93 18.69
N LYS A 11 -18.33 9.08 18.70
CA LYS A 11 -16.96 9.56 18.92
C LYS A 11 -16.36 9.83 17.55
N THR A 12 -16.51 11.07 17.11
CA THR A 12 -15.84 11.66 15.96
C THR A 12 -14.35 11.29 15.95
N TYR A 13 -13.85 10.94 14.77
CA TYR A 13 -12.47 10.52 14.47
C TYR A 13 -11.36 11.43 15.05
N GLU A 14 -11.68 12.66 15.45
CA GLU A 14 -10.76 13.61 16.08
C GLU A 14 -10.16 13.15 17.42
N THR A 15 -10.76 12.17 18.10
CA THR A 15 -10.24 11.64 19.39
C THR A 15 -9.39 10.37 19.26
N LEU A 16 -9.14 9.89 18.04
CA LEU A 16 -8.47 8.61 17.80
C LEU A 16 -6.98 8.64 18.16
N LEU A 17 -6.26 9.70 17.78
CA LEU A 17 -4.82 9.79 18.00
C LEU A 17 -4.49 9.82 19.50
N ASP A 18 -5.25 10.58 20.30
CA ASP A 18 -5.10 10.61 21.75
C ASP A 18 -5.31 9.24 22.38
N GLU A 19 -6.36 8.52 21.96
CA GLU A 19 -6.65 7.17 22.47
C GLU A 19 -5.52 6.19 22.13
N VAL A 20 -5.01 6.23 20.90
CA VAL A 20 -3.89 5.39 20.44
C VAL A 20 -2.62 5.71 21.22
N ILE A 21 -2.31 6.99 21.45
CA ILE A 21 -1.14 7.42 22.23
C ILE A 21 -1.24 6.92 23.67
N ASP A 22 -2.41 7.02 24.30
CA ASP A 22 -2.59 6.55 25.67
C ASP A 22 -2.46 5.03 25.78
N LYS A 23 -2.97 4.26 24.82
CA LYS A 23 -2.74 2.80 24.78
C LYS A 23 -1.29 2.46 24.48
N ALA A 24 -0.62 3.19 23.59
CA ALA A 24 0.80 3.02 23.31
C ALA A 24 1.64 3.27 24.57
N ARG A 25 1.34 4.33 25.34
CA ARG A 25 1.99 4.62 26.63
C ARG A 25 1.85 3.46 27.62
N ARG A 26 0.66 2.87 27.73
CA ARG A 26 0.42 1.69 28.58
C ARG A 26 1.25 0.47 28.16
N LYS A 27 1.61 0.36 26.87
CA LYS A 27 2.52 -0.66 26.33
C LYS A 27 4.01 -0.27 26.38
N GLY A 28 4.35 0.86 26.99
CA GLY A 28 5.73 1.31 27.18
C GLY A 28 6.23 2.37 26.20
N ALA A 29 5.35 2.96 25.39
CA ALA A 29 5.70 4.10 24.54
C ALA A 29 6.11 5.31 25.39
N LYS A 30 7.32 5.83 25.17
CA LYS A 30 7.81 7.04 25.85
C LYS A 30 7.33 8.31 25.13
N ILE A 31 6.04 8.45 24.87
CA ILE A 31 5.50 9.64 24.18
C ILE A 31 5.16 10.71 25.22
N SER A 32 5.84 11.86 25.18
CA SER A 32 5.58 12.96 26.10
C SER A 32 4.36 13.76 25.70
N SER A 33 4.25 14.13 24.42
CA SER A 33 3.16 14.94 23.90
C SER A 33 3.10 14.81 22.39
N TRP A 34 2.03 15.32 21.79
CA TRP A 34 1.96 15.56 20.36
C TRP A 34 1.41 16.97 20.11
N SER A 35 1.68 17.52 18.92
CA SER A 35 1.15 18.80 18.49
C SER A 35 0.89 18.79 16.99
N GLN A 36 0.03 19.68 16.52
CA GLN A 36 -0.12 19.96 15.10
C GLN A 36 0.71 21.19 14.75
N SER A 37 1.60 21.03 13.77
CA SER A 37 2.41 22.12 13.25
C SER A 37 1.62 23.00 12.26
N PRO A 38 2.09 24.23 11.96
CA PRO A 38 1.36 25.17 11.09
C PRO A 38 1.04 24.65 9.68
N ASN A 39 1.83 23.69 9.17
CA ASN A 39 1.59 23.03 7.88
C ASN A 39 0.68 21.79 8.00
N LYS A 40 -0.09 21.69 9.08
CA LYS A 40 -1.02 20.60 9.42
C LYS A 40 -0.37 19.23 9.71
N LYS A 41 0.96 19.12 9.70
CA LYS A 41 1.65 17.88 10.09
C LYS A 41 1.55 17.63 11.59
N ILE A 42 1.44 16.37 11.97
CA ILE A 42 1.42 15.93 13.36
C ILE A 42 2.84 15.64 13.82
N VAL A 43 3.19 16.19 14.97
CA VAL A 43 4.51 16.08 15.58
C VAL A 43 4.36 15.30 16.88
N ILE A 44 5.02 14.16 16.99
CA ILE A 44 5.08 13.35 18.22
C ILE A 44 6.40 13.61 18.92
N HIS A 45 6.33 13.99 20.19
CA HIS A 45 7.49 14.24 21.04
C HIS A 45 7.79 13.01 21.88
N VAL A 46 9.05 12.57 21.83
CA VAL A 46 9.58 11.45 22.61
C VAL A 46 10.81 11.97 23.38
N PRO A 47 10.84 11.90 24.71
CA PRO A 47 11.97 12.39 25.50
C PRO A 47 13.29 11.73 25.08
N GLY A 48 14.33 12.55 24.91
CA GLY A 48 15.66 12.09 24.51
C GLY A 48 15.77 11.62 23.05
N LYS A 49 14.78 11.92 22.21
CA LYS A 49 14.80 11.65 20.77
C LYS A 49 14.34 12.87 19.97
N LEU A 50 14.67 12.87 18.68
CA LEU A 50 14.15 13.86 17.75
C LEU A 50 12.63 13.70 17.61
N PRO A 51 11.87 14.81 17.47
CA PRO A 51 10.45 14.76 17.18
C PRO A 51 10.17 13.99 15.89
N ILE A 52 9.08 13.22 15.89
CA ILE A 52 8.66 12.43 14.73
C ILE A 52 7.53 13.16 14.03
N TYR A 53 7.64 13.34 12.71
CA TYR A 53 6.69 14.09 11.91
C TYR A 53 5.86 13.15 11.05
N TYR A 54 4.54 13.33 11.08
CA TYR A 54 3.56 12.60 10.29
C TYR A 54 2.74 13.57 9.44
N LEU A 55 2.32 13.11 8.26
CA LEU A 55 1.56 13.92 7.32
C LEU A 55 0.15 14.28 7.82
N SER A 56 -0.45 13.41 8.63
CA SER A 56 -1.80 13.57 9.20
C SER A 56 -1.94 12.87 10.55
N MET A 57 -3.07 13.10 11.24
CA MET A 57 -3.43 12.40 12.48
C MET A 57 -3.62 10.90 12.24
N ASP A 58 -4.21 10.52 11.12
CA ASP A 58 -4.43 9.11 10.77
C ASP A 58 -3.11 8.38 10.53
N ALA A 59 -2.16 9.02 9.82
CA ALA A 59 -0.83 8.44 9.60
C ALA A 59 -0.05 8.25 10.91
N ALA A 60 -0.19 9.21 11.83
CA ALA A 60 0.39 9.11 13.17
C ALA A 60 -0.25 7.97 13.98
N ALA A 61 -1.58 7.89 13.99
CA ALA A 61 -2.32 6.85 14.69
C ALA A 61 -2.00 5.45 14.14
N ASP A 62 -2.04 5.28 12.81
CA ASP A 62 -1.73 4.00 12.16
C ASP A 62 -0.30 3.54 12.45
N SER A 63 0.67 4.45 12.36
CA SER A 63 2.07 4.15 12.69
C SER A 63 2.23 3.67 14.13
N LEU A 64 1.57 4.32 15.09
CA LEU A 64 1.60 3.93 16.49
C LEU A 64 0.89 2.58 16.72
N ILE A 65 -0.23 2.34 16.05
CA ILE A 65 -0.96 1.06 16.12
C ILE A 65 -0.06 -0.09 15.70
N HIS A 66 0.67 0.07 14.60
CA HIS A 66 1.62 -0.94 14.10
C HIS A 66 2.83 -1.09 15.03
N GLN A 67 3.46 0.01 15.40
CA GLN A 67 4.68 0.01 16.22
C GLN A 67 4.47 -0.66 17.59
N TYR A 68 3.31 -0.46 18.22
CA TYR A 68 2.98 -1.01 19.53
C TYR A 68 2.04 -2.22 19.49
N LYS A 69 1.84 -2.82 18.30
CA LYS A 69 1.03 -4.02 18.09
C LYS A 69 -0.37 -3.89 18.70
N LEU A 70 -1.05 -2.78 18.43
CA LEU A 70 -2.42 -2.48 18.89
C LEU A 70 -3.49 -2.91 17.87
N ILE A 71 -3.09 -3.59 16.79
CA ILE A 71 -3.95 -3.97 15.66
C ILE A 71 -5.21 -4.74 16.12
N SER A 72 -5.11 -5.58 17.17
CA SER A 72 -6.27 -6.30 17.72
C SER A 72 -7.38 -5.37 18.20
N ASP A 73 -7.01 -4.27 18.84
CA ASP A 73 -7.92 -3.35 19.53
C ASP A 73 -8.56 -2.38 18.53
N TYR A 74 -7.84 -2.10 17.43
CA TYR A 74 -8.26 -1.22 16.35
C TYR A 74 -8.69 -1.97 15.09
N ARG A 75 -8.92 -3.28 15.18
CA ARG A 75 -9.33 -4.12 14.04
C ARG A 75 -10.58 -3.59 13.34
N HIS A 76 -11.46 -2.89 14.06
CA HIS A 76 -12.66 -2.26 13.50
C HIS A 76 -12.35 -1.11 12.52
N LEU A 77 -11.23 -0.39 12.70
CA LEU A 77 -10.76 0.62 11.73
C LEU A 77 -10.35 -0.05 10.41
N TYR A 78 -9.78 -1.25 10.48
CA TYR A 78 -9.32 -2.02 9.31
C TYR A 78 -10.39 -2.97 8.74
N LYS A 79 -11.47 -3.28 9.49
CA LYS A 79 -12.57 -4.13 8.99
C LYS A 79 -13.32 -3.47 7.85
N ASN A 80 -13.41 -2.14 7.86
CA ASN A 80 -13.92 -1.42 6.71
C ASN A 80 -12.95 -1.46 5.52
N VAL A 81 -11.66 -1.76 5.68
CA VAL A 81 -10.70 -1.87 4.56
C VAL A 81 -10.74 -3.26 3.91
N ALA A 82 -11.23 -4.29 4.61
CA ALA A 82 -11.43 -5.62 4.03
C ALA A 82 -12.70 -5.71 3.17
N ASP A 83 -13.79 -5.04 3.56
CA ASP A 83 -14.99 -4.86 2.71
C ASP A 83 -14.90 -3.63 1.80
N LYS A 84 -13.97 -2.70 2.07
CA LYS A 84 -13.54 -1.61 1.18
C LYS A 84 -12.13 -1.84 0.62
N GLY A 85 -11.80 -3.07 0.25
CA GLY A 85 -10.70 -3.35 -0.69
C GLY A 85 -10.89 -2.67 -2.05
N ASN A 86 -11.99 -1.93 -2.22
CA ASN A 86 -12.40 -1.15 -3.38
C ASN A 86 -12.50 0.37 -3.11
N THR A 87 -11.94 0.91 -2.03
CA THR A 87 -11.85 2.39 -1.90
C THR A 87 -10.40 2.85 -2.00
N SER A 88 -9.99 3.00 -3.26
CA SER A 88 -8.93 3.90 -3.71
C SER A 88 -8.93 5.19 -2.87
N PHE A 89 -7.74 5.62 -2.48
CA PHE A 89 -7.51 6.95 -1.93
C PHE A 89 -7.96 7.99 -2.98
N ASN A 90 -9.19 8.47 -2.85
CA ASN A 90 -9.67 9.64 -3.57
C ASN A 90 -9.00 10.89 -2.99
N THR A 91 -7.82 11.20 -3.51
CA THR A 91 -7.36 12.59 -3.64
C THR A 91 -7.67 13.04 -5.06
N ASN A 92 -8.69 13.88 -5.17
CA ASN A 92 -9.02 14.77 -6.28
C ASN A 92 -9.32 14.12 -7.64
N GLU A 93 -10.63 13.96 -7.87
CA GLU A 93 -11.39 14.32 -9.07
C GLU A 93 -10.74 14.13 -10.46
N SER A 94 -11.34 13.20 -11.22
CA SER A 94 -11.30 13.05 -12.68
C SER A 94 -10.15 12.28 -13.36
N HIS A 95 -9.17 11.75 -12.63
CA HIS A 95 -8.07 10.94 -13.22
C HIS A 95 -8.01 9.45 -12.78
N ASN A 96 -8.96 8.98 -11.97
CA ASN A 96 -8.86 7.63 -11.35
C ASN A 96 -9.24 6.48 -12.31
N ASP A 97 -10.24 6.66 -13.18
CA ASP A 97 -10.68 5.60 -14.09
C ASP A 97 -9.58 5.21 -15.10
N GLN A 98 -8.81 6.18 -15.58
CA GLN A 98 -7.71 5.93 -16.51
C GLN A 98 -6.56 5.14 -15.86
N LYS A 99 -6.29 5.35 -14.56
CA LYS A 99 -5.21 4.65 -13.84
C LYS A 99 -5.56 3.22 -13.50
N ASP A 100 -6.81 2.95 -13.13
CA ASP A 100 -7.29 1.58 -12.95
C ASP A 100 -7.32 0.80 -14.28
N ILE A 101 -7.68 1.47 -15.38
CA ILE A 101 -7.61 0.90 -16.74
C ILE A 101 -6.15 0.60 -17.12
N LEU A 102 -5.22 1.53 -16.87
CA LEU A 102 -3.78 1.37 -17.13
C LEU A 102 -3.22 0.14 -16.38
N LEU A 103 -3.49 0.04 -15.07
CA LEU A 103 -3.02 -1.07 -14.27
C LEU A 103 -3.61 -2.39 -14.75
N THR A 104 -4.89 -2.42 -15.10
CA THR A 104 -5.55 -3.62 -15.63
C THR A 104 -4.93 -4.06 -16.96
N GLN A 105 -4.65 -3.11 -17.86
CA GLN A 105 -3.99 -3.38 -19.15
C GLN A 105 -2.56 -3.89 -18.95
N ALA A 106 -1.80 -3.25 -18.05
CA ALA A 106 -0.45 -3.67 -17.71
C ALA A 106 -0.41 -5.08 -17.13
N ILE A 107 -1.31 -5.38 -16.19
CA ILE A 107 -1.46 -6.73 -15.62
C ILE A 107 -1.79 -7.74 -16.70
N TYR A 108 -2.73 -7.44 -17.61
CA TYR A 108 -3.10 -8.35 -18.68
C TYR A 108 -1.93 -8.64 -19.63
N ALA A 109 -1.20 -7.61 -20.03
CA ALA A 109 -0.05 -7.73 -20.92
C ALA A 109 1.09 -8.51 -20.26
N CYS A 110 1.42 -8.21 -19.00
CA CYS A 110 2.43 -8.93 -18.23
C CYS A 110 2.01 -10.39 -17.95
N ASP A 111 0.73 -10.64 -17.63
CA ASP A 111 0.22 -11.99 -17.41
C ASP A 111 0.34 -12.86 -18.67
N ALA A 112 0.11 -12.30 -19.86
CA ALA A 112 0.28 -13.03 -21.11
C ALA A 112 1.72 -13.50 -21.32
N VAL A 113 2.71 -12.71 -20.89
CA VAL A 113 4.12 -13.11 -20.96
C VAL A 113 4.44 -14.13 -19.86
N VAL A 114 4.03 -13.86 -18.63
CA VAL A 114 4.30 -14.72 -17.45
C VAL A 114 3.67 -16.11 -17.59
N GLN A 115 2.47 -16.22 -18.16
CA GLN A 115 1.81 -17.51 -18.39
C GLN A 115 2.56 -18.40 -19.38
N ASN A 116 3.34 -17.80 -20.28
CA ASN A 116 4.15 -18.49 -21.29
C ASN A 116 5.63 -18.60 -20.88
N MET A 117 5.96 -18.27 -19.62
CA MET A 117 7.30 -18.46 -19.10
C MET A 117 7.57 -19.92 -18.80
N ASP A 118 8.79 -20.37 -19.09
CA ASP A 118 9.32 -21.59 -18.52
C ASP A 118 9.73 -21.36 -17.06
N ASN A 119 10.36 -22.34 -16.41
CA ASN A 119 10.81 -22.23 -15.01
C ASN A 119 12.03 -21.30 -14.82
N GLU A 120 12.50 -20.69 -15.90
CA GLU A 120 13.66 -19.81 -15.94
C GLU A 120 13.33 -18.52 -16.70
N LEU A 121 13.96 -17.43 -16.28
CA LEU A 121 13.85 -16.14 -16.97
C LEU A 121 14.77 -16.15 -18.20
N SER A 122 14.34 -16.84 -19.26
CA SER A 122 15.13 -16.91 -20.50
C SER A 122 15.38 -15.51 -21.09
N GLY A 123 16.48 -15.33 -21.82
CA GLY A 123 16.79 -14.04 -22.44
C GLY A 123 15.74 -13.55 -23.46
N SER A 124 14.97 -14.47 -24.07
CA SER A 124 13.86 -14.12 -24.95
C SER A 124 12.63 -13.68 -24.16
N THR A 125 12.35 -14.33 -23.03
CA THR A 125 11.31 -13.90 -22.07
C THR A 125 11.63 -12.53 -21.49
N LYS A 126 12.87 -12.30 -21.06
CA LYS A 126 13.29 -11.01 -20.51
C LYS A 126 13.10 -9.88 -21.54
N ARG A 127 13.48 -10.11 -22.80
CA ARG A 127 13.20 -9.15 -23.90
C ARG A 127 11.72 -8.88 -24.08
N LYS A 128 10.87 -9.92 -24.14
CA LYS A 128 9.42 -9.74 -24.24
C LYS A 128 8.83 -8.94 -23.07
N LEU A 129 9.36 -9.13 -21.86
CA LEU A 129 8.95 -8.36 -20.69
C LEU A 129 9.38 -6.90 -20.79
N HIS A 130 10.61 -6.62 -21.24
CA HIS A 130 11.07 -5.26 -21.54
C HIS A 130 10.19 -4.62 -22.60
N ASP A 131 10.00 -5.26 -23.75
CA ASP A 131 9.18 -4.75 -24.86
C ASP A 131 7.73 -4.47 -24.41
N THR A 132 7.20 -5.31 -23.51
CA THR A 132 5.86 -5.12 -22.95
C THR A 132 5.80 -3.89 -22.04
N MET A 133 6.78 -3.71 -21.15
CA MET A 133 6.86 -2.56 -20.26
C MET A 133 7.09 -1.26 -21.04
N ASP A 134 8.01 -1.26 -22.00
CA ASP A 134 8.29 -0.12 -22.88
C ASP A 134 7.05 0.28 -23.68
N LYS A 135 6.32 -0.71 -24.23
CA LYS A 135 5.06 -0.45 -24.92
C LYS A 135 4.03 0.22 -24.01
N ILE A 136 3.87 -0.24 -22.77
CA ILE A 136 2.93 0.36 -21.81
C ILE A 136 3.34 1.81 -21.48
N ILE A 137 4.63 2.06 -21.28
CA ILE A 137 5.18 3.39 -21.00
C ILE A 137 4.95 4.33 -22.19
N SER A 138 5.30 3.88 -23.39
CA SER A 138 5.20 4.64 -24.64
C SER A 138 3.76 4.93 -25.05
N GLU A 139 2.84 3.96 -24.92
CA GLU A 139 1.42 4.16 -25.26
C GLU A 139 0.73 5.18 -24.36
N GLN A 140 1.25 5.36 -23.15
CA GLN A 140 0.61 6.15 -22.09
C GLN A 140 1.43 7.39 -21.72
N ASN A 141 2.58 7.59 -22.37
CA ASN A 141 3.55 8.66 -22.10
C ASN A 141 3.86 8.81 -20.61
N LEU A 142 4.08 7.68 -19.92
CA LEU A 142 4.29 7.69 -18.48
C LEU A 142 5.59 8.43 -18.14
N ASP A 143 5.51 9.35 -17.19
CA ASP A 143 6.71 9.96 -16.63
C ASP A 143 7.41 9.04 -15.61
N HIS A 144 8.57 9.48 -15.09
CA HIS A 144 9.35 8.70 -14.13
C HIS A 144 8.58 8.36 -12.84
N ALA A 145 7.75 9.27 -12.35
CA ALA A 145 6.96 9.07 -11.15
C ALA A 145 5.79 8.10 -11.42
N GLU A 146 5.13 8.24 -12.56
CA GLU A 146 4.04 7.38 -13.00
C GLU A 146 4.52 5.95 -13.28
N PHE A 147 5.69 5.79 -13.88
CA PHE A 147 6.35 4.50 -14.02
C PHE A 147 6.60 3.85 -12.66
N PHE A 148 7.14 4.59 -11.69
CA PHE A 148 7.41 4.06 -10.35
C PHE A 148 6.13 3.61 -9.63
N LEU A 149 5.04 4.37 -9.79
CA LEU A 149 3.72 4.00 -9.24
C LEU A 149 3.19 2.72 -9.91
N LEU A 150 3.29 2.62 -11.24
CA LEU A 150 2.88 1.42 -11.98
C LEU A 150 3.72 0.20 -11.58
N GLN A 151 5.04 0.36 -11.50
CA GLN A 151 5.98 -0.67 -11.07
C GLN A 151 5.66 -1.17 -9.66
N THR A 152 5.37 -0.25 -8.73
CA THR A 152 4.99 -0.60 -7.35
C THR A 152 3.67 -1.38 -7.33
N ALA A 153 2.66 -0.93 -8.08
CA ALA A 153 1.37 -1.61 -8.16
C ALA A 153 1.49 -3.02 -8.77
N LEU A 154 2.29 -3.18 -9.83
CA LEU A 154 2.58 -4.50 -10.40
C LEU A 154 3.32 -5.38 -9.38
N LEU A 155 4.35 -4.87 -8.69
CA LEU A 155 5.07 -5.63 -7.66
C LEU A 155 4.14 -6.14 -6.56
N GLU A 156 3.24 -5.30 -6.05
CA GLU A 156 2.26 -5.70 -5.04
C GLU A 156 1.32 -6.80 -5.55
N HIS A 157 0.76 -6.62 -6.76
CA HIS A 157 -0.12 -7.61 -7.38
C HIS A 157 0.55 -8.97 -7.57
N TYR A 158 1.79 -8.97 -8.08
CA TYR A 158 2.50 -10.22 -8.35
C TYR A 158 3.04 -10.87 -7.07
N ARG A 159 3.42 -10.11 -6.04
CA ARG A 159 3.74 -10.66 -4.70
C ARG A 159 2.54 -11.35 -4.06
N ASP A 160 1.36 -10.76 -4.16
CA ASP A 160 0.12 -11.39 -3.68
C ASP A 160 -0.20 -12.68 -4.46
N LYS A 161 -0.02 -12.68 -5.79
CA LYS A 161 -0.15 -13.90 -6.61
C LYS A 161 0.86 -14.99 -6.25
N VAL A 162 2.09 -14.64 -5.86
CA VAL A 162 3.08 -15.61 -5.35
C VAL A 162 2.53 -16.30 -4.10
N ASN A 163 2.05 -15.52 -3.13
CA ASN A 163 1.54 -16.03 -1.85
C ASN A 163 0.29 -16.90 -2.02
N LYS A 164 -0.54 -16.59 -3.01
CA LYS A 164 -1.78 -17.32 -3.33
C LYS A 164 -1.56 -18.51 -4.28
N SER A 165 -0.35 -18.72 -4.77
CA SER A 165 -0.06 -19.75 -5.76
C SER A 165 -0.10 -21.15 -5.15
N SER A 166 -0.90 -22.04 -5.72
CA SER A 166 -0.97 -23.45 -5.31
C SER A 166 0.14 -24.32 -5.89
N SER A 167 0.84 -23.83 -6.93
CA SER A 167 1.90 -24.56 -7.62
C SER A 167 3.26 -23.93 -7.36
N THR A 168 4.21 -24.73 -6.86
CA THR A 168 5.61 -24.33 -6.68
C THR A 168 6.23 -23.81 -7.97
N GLN A 169 5.84 -24.37 -9.11
CA GLN A 169 6.31 -23.95 -10.43
C GLN A 169 5.85 -22.53 -10.75
N LYS A 170 4.54 -22.28 -10.59
CA LYS A 170 3.93 -20.98 -10.83
C LYS A 170 4.44 -19.92 -9.85
N ALA A 171 4.62 -20.28 -8.59
CA ALA A 171 5.22 -19.42 -7.58
C ALA A 171 6.63 -18.96 -7.98
N LYS A 172 7.47 -19.88 -8.47
CA LYS A 172 8.83 -19.54 -8.96
C LYS A 172 8.80 -18.60 -10.17
N GLN A 173 7.91 -18.82 -11.14
CA GLN A 173 7.75 -17.94 -12.30
C GLN A 173 7.39 -16.51 -11.88
N LEU A 174 6.42 -16.39 -10.96
CA LEU A 174 5.98 -15.11 -10.42
C LEU A 174 7.07 -14.42 -9.59
N GLN A 175 7.89 -15.18 -8.86
CA GLN A 175 9.07 -14.68 -8.14
C GLN A 175 10.16 -14.15 -9.07
N LEU A 176 10.43 -14.85 -10.18
CA LEU A 176 11.36 -14.37 -11.20
C LEU A 176 10.86 -13.10 -11.88
N PHE A 177 9.55 -13.00 -12.11
CA PHE A 177 8.95 -11.81 -12.67
C PHE A 177 8.99 -10.61 -11.70
N THR A 178 8.71 -10.83 -10.42
CA THR A 178 8.84 -9.76 -9.40
C THR A 178 10.29 -9.28 -9.28
N ARG A 179 11.28 -10.18 -9.34
CA ARG A 179 12.69 -9.78 -9.39
C ARG A 179 13.03 -8.97 -10.64
N PHE A 180 12.51 -9.36 -11.80
CA PHE A 180 12.66 -8.57 -13.03
C PHE A 180 12.11 -7.15 -12.86
N LEU A 181 10.91 -7.03 -12.28
CA LEU A 181 10.30 -5.72 -12.01
C LEU A 181 11.11 -4.90 -11.01
N GLU A 182 11.80 -5.51 -10.04
CA GLU A 182 12.68 -4.79 -9.09
C GLU A 182 13.98 -4.30 -9.74
N GLU A 183 14.47 -5.02 -10.76
CA GLU A 183 15.74 -4.71 -11.44
C GLU A 183 15.59 -3.66 -12.55
N VAL A 184 14.38 -3.47 -13.07
CA VAL A 184 14.14 -2.61 -14.23
C VAL A 184 13.94 -1.15 -13.81
N SER A 185 14.62 -0.23 -14.49
CA SER A 185 14.48 1.21 -14.26
C SER A 185 13.84 1.90 -15.46
N HIS A 186 13.23 3.07 -15.24
CA HIS A 186 12.72 3.89 -16.35
C HIS A 186 13.84 4.26 -17.35
N SER A 187 15.09 4.38 -16.91
CA SER A 187 16.21 4.67 -17.82
C SER A 187 16.59 3.50 -18.73
N ASP A 188 16.10 2.28 -18.43
CA ASP A 188 16.28 1.09 -19.26
C ASP A 188 15.19 0.93 -20.34
N MET A 189 14.24 1.89 -20.40
CA MET A 189 13.11 1.97 -21.33
C MET A 189 13.25 3.23 -22.17
#